data_AF-A0A925X9W7-F1
#
_entry.id   AF-A0A925X9W7-F1
#
_cell.length_a   1.000
_cell.length_b   1.000
_cell.length_c   1.000
_cell.angle_alpha   90.00
_cell.angle_beta   90.00
_cell.angle_gamma   90.00
#
_symmetry.space_group_name_H-M   'P 1'
#
loop_
_entity.id
_entity.type
_entity.pdbx_description
1 polymer ?
#
loop_
_entity_poly.entity_id
_entity_poly.type
_entity_poly.pdbx_seq_one_letter_code
_entity_poly.pdbx_strand_id
1 'polypeptide(L)'
;PQLRKNLWTIVHAIQEGFRERGYDIGGTDTPVTPVFMYGQPNEVMNLIIDLRENYGIFCSAVTYPVVPKGVILLRIIPTAVHTLADVERTLQAFDAVAEKLKSGIYANQTGVLESVMA
;
A
#
# COMPACT_ATOMS: atom_id res chain seq x y z
N PRO A 1 8.37 26.75 -6.07
CA PRO A 1 8.59 26.10 -7.39
C PRO A 1 9.33 24.76 -7.32
N GLN A 2 10.43 24.67 -6.57
CA GLN A 2 11.25 23.44 -6.49
C GLN A 2 10.52 22.25 -5.85
N LEU A 3 9.84 22.45 -4.71
CA LEU A 3 9.11 21.37 -4.02
C LEU A 3 8.05 20.71 -4.90
N ARG A 4 7.36 21.49 -5.75
CA ARG A 4 6.39 20.95 -6.70
C ARG A 4 7.07 20.04 -7.73
N LYS A 5 8.22 20.43 -8.28
CA LYS A 5 8.96 19.60 -9.23
C LYS A 5 9.42 18.30 -8.58
N ASN A 6 10.01 18.39 -7.38
CA ASN A 6 10.45 17.22 -6.62
C ASN A 6 9.28 16.26 -6.32
N LEU A 7 8.14 16.79 -5.89
CA LEU A 7 6.94 15.99 -5.66
C LEU A 7 6.57 15.20 -6.92
N TRP A 8 6.50 15.85 -8.09
CA TRP A 8 6.14 15.19 -9.34
C TRP A 8 7.17 14.14 -9.77
N THR A 9 8.47 14.37 -9.55
CA THR A 9 9.50 13.35 -9.75
C THR A 9 9.19 12.08 -8.95
N ILE A 10 8.84 12.21 -7.67
CA ILE A 10 8.52 11.07 -6.80
C ILE A 10 7.19 10.42 -7.20
N VAL A 11 6.17 11.22 -7.51
CA VAL A 11 4.84 10.73 -7.95
C VAL A 11 4.99 9.85 -9.19
N HIS A 12 5.72 10.32 -10.21
CA HIS A 12 5.94 9.54 -11.43
C HIS A 12 6.72 8.25 -11.15
N ALA A 13 7.80 8.33 -10.37
CA ALA A 13 8.57 7.15 -10.00
C ALA A 13 7.74 6.08 -9.27
N ILE A 14 6.86 6.49 -8.34
CA ILE A 14 5.94 5.57 -7.66
C ILE A 14 4.94 4.96 -8.64
N GLN A 15 4.28 5.79 -9.44
CA GLN A 15 3.22 5.34 -10.35
C GLN A 15 3.75 4.42 -11.44
N GLU A 16 4.88 4.76 -12.04
CA GLU A 16 5.58 3.92 -13.02
C GLU A 16 6.05 2.63 -12.37
N GLY A 17 6.71 2.71 -11.22
CA GLY A 17 7.21 1.54 -10.50
C GLY A 17 6.12 0.55 -10.08
N PHE A 18 4.92 1.02 -9.72
CA PHE A 18 3.78 0.15 -9.45
C PHE A 18 3.23 -0.49 -10.73
N ARG A 19 3.08 0.28 -11.83
CA ARG A 19 2.60 -0.25 -13.12
C ARG A 19 3.55 -1.32 -13.67
N GLU A 20 4.86 -1.09 -13.60
CA GLU A 20 5.88 -2.04 -14.07
C GLU A 20 5.83 -3.37 -13.30
N ARG A 21 5.50 -3.33 -12.01
CA ARG A 21 5.31 -4.51 -11.15
C ARG A 21 3.93 -5.17 -11.32
N GLY A 22 3.07 -4.62 -12.17
CA GLY A 22 1.75 -5.18 -12.48
C GLY A 22 0.66 -4.85 -11.46
N TYR A 23 0.85 -3.83 -10.63
CA TYR A 23 -0.21 -3.35 -9.73
C TYR A 23 -1.24 -2.52 -10.51
N ASP A 24 -2.51 -2.71 -10.14
CA ASP A 24 -3.58 -1.81 -10.58
C ASP A 24 -3.57 -0.55 -9.71
N ILE A 25 -3.33 0.60 -10.35
CA ILE A 25 -3.37 1.93 -9.72
C ILE A 25 -4.42 2.85 -10.36
N GLY A 26 -5.30 2.31 -11.19
CA GLY A 26 -6.27 3.06 -11.97
C GLY A 26 -5.67 4.13 -12.90
N GLY A 27 -6.53 5.01 -13.42
CA GLY A 27 -6.14 6.18 -14.19
C GLY A 27 -5.82 7.39 -13.30
N THR A 28 -4.79 7.28 -12.45
CA THR A 28 -4.40 8.40 -11.58
C THR A 28 -3.47 9.39 -12.29
N ASP A 29 -3.91 10.65 -12.34
CA ASP A 29 -3.12 11.81 -12.78
C ASP A 29 -2.81 12.77 -11.60
N THR A 30 -3.01 12.30 -10.37
CA THR A 30 -2.83 13.10 -9.15
C THR A 30 -1.72 12.54 -8.26
N PRO A 31 -1.15 13.33 -7.33
CA PRO A 31 -0.16 12.81 -6.40
C PRO A 31 -0.67 11.66 -5.51
N VAL A 32 -1.98 11.59 -5.26
CA VAL A 32 -2.57 10.47 -4.51
C VAL A 32 -2.66 9.28 -5.46
N THR A 33 -1.87 8.26 -5.18
CA THR A 33 -1.79 7.04 -6.00
C THR A 33 -2.58 5.93 -5.31
N PRO A 34 -3.75 5.55 -5.84
CA PRO A 34 -4.47 4.38 -5.35
C PRO A 34 -3.73 3.12 -5.78
N VAL A 35 -3.74 2.08 -4.95
CA VAL A 35 -3.24 0.74 -5.28
C VAL A 35 -4.33 -0.25 -4.87
N PHE A 36 -4.84 -1.00 -5.85
CA PHE A 36 -5.89 -1.98 -5.64
C PHE A 36 -5.28 -3.34 -5.33
N MET A 37 -5.75 -3.96 -4.25
CA MET A 37 -5.45 -5.32 -3.84
C MET A 37 -6.75 -6.06 -3.53
N TYR A 38 -6.69 -7.39 -3.50
CA TYR A 38 -7.86 -8.23 -3.28
C TYR A 38 -7.61 -9.21 -2.13
N GLY A 39 -8.50 -9.24 -1.16
CA GLY A 39 -8.36 -10.05 0.04
C GLY A 39 -9.54 -9.90 1.00
N GLN A 40 -9.61 -10.79 1.99
CA GLN A 40 -10.65 -10.80 3.03
C GLN A 40 -10.36 -9.77 4.14
N PRO A 41 -11.38 -9.29 4.87
CA PRO A 41 -11.22 -8.24 5.88
C PRO A 41 -10.11 -8.48 6.92
N ASN A 42 -9.95 -9.72 7.39
CA ASN A 42 -8.90 -10.10 8.35
C ASN A 42 -7.50 -9.98 7.74
N GLU A 43 -7.34 -10.36 6.47
CA GLU A 43 -6.06 -10.27 5.76
C GLU A 43 -5.63 -8.81 5.58
N VAL A 44 -6.59 -7.91 5.33
CA VAL A 44 -6.32 -6.48 5.16
C VAL A 44 -5.66 -5.89 6.39
N MET A 45 -6.21 -6.18 7.57
CA MET A 45 -5.71 -5.64 8.84
C MET A 45 -4.26 -6.08 9.08
N ASN A 46 -4.00 -7.38 8.91
CA ASN A 46 -2.67 -7.95 9.09
C ASN A 46 -1.66 -7.40 8.07
N LEU A 47 -2.08 -7.23 6.81
CA LEU A 47 -1.24 -6.62 5.76
C LEU A 47 -0.85 -5.17 6.11
N ILE A 48 -1.80 -4.36 6.58
CA ILE A 48 -1.51 -2.96 6.96
C ILE A 48 -0.55 -2.90 8.14
N ILE A 49 -0.76 -3.76 9.15
CA ILE A 49 0.12 -3.86 10.32
C ILE A 49 1.52 -4.29 9.86
N ASP A 50 1.63 -5.27 8.97
CA ASP A 50 2.91 -5.75 8.46
C ASP A 50 3.66 -4.66 7.69
N LEU A 51 2.98 -3.94 6.79
CA LEU A 51 3.53 -2.77 6.09
C LEU A 51 4.09 -1.73 7.08
N ARG A 52 3.35 -1.44 8.15
CA ARG A 52 3.76 -0.44 9.14
C ARG A 52 4.92 -0.93 10.02
N GLU A 53 4.77 -2.07 10.66
CA GLU A 53 5.66 -2.52 11.74
C GLU A 53 6.93 -3.20 11.19
N ASN A 54 6.85 -3.94 10.09
CA ASN A 54 7.99 -4.68 9.55
C ASN A 54 8.66 -3.98 8.36
N TYR A 55 7.90 -3.21 7.56
CA TYR A 55 8.46 -2.48 6.42
C TYR A 55 8.64 -0.98 6.67
N GLY A 56 8.03 -0.43 7.74
CA GLY A 56 8.10 0.99 8.07
C GLY A 56 7.31 1.89 7.12
N ILE A 57 6.30 1.34 6.42
CA ILE A 57 5.50 2.05 5.43
C ILE A 57 4.13 2.32 6.02
N PHE A 58 3.83 3.61 6.18
CA PHE A 58 2.53 4.07 6.58
C PHE A 58 1.70 4.44 5.33
N CYS A 59 0.57 3.76 5.15
CA CYS A 59 -0.40 4.10 4.12
C CYS A 59 -1.83 3.98 4.67
N SER A 60 -2.77 4.68 4.04
CA SER A 60 -4.18 4.58 4.42
C SER A 60 -4.87 3.50 3.59
N ALA A 61 -5.53 2.55 4.24
CA ALA A 61 -6.38 1.58 3.57
C ALA A 61 -7.84 2.01 3.60
N VAL A 62 -8.57 1.68 2.53
CA VAL A 62 -10.01 1.82 2.42
C VAL A 62 -10.59 0.46 2.07
N THR A 63 -11.58 0.03 2.85
CA THR A 63 -12.26 -1.26 2.71
C THR A 63 -13.78 -1.06 2.69
N TYR A 64 -14.54 -2.16 2.62
CA TYR A 64 -16.00 -2.13 2.75
C TYR A 64 -16.45 -1.34 4.00
N PRO A 65 -17.49 -0.48 3.92
CA PRO A 65 -18.46 -0.33 2.82
C PRO A 65 -18.10 0.68 1.73
N VAL A 66 -16.93 1.32 1.80
CA VAL A 66 -16.56 2.40 0.87
C VAL A 66 -16.16 1.85 -0.50
N VAL A 67 -15.54 0.67 -0.52
CA VAL A 67 -15.26 -0.13 -1.74
C VAL A 67 -15.97 -1.49 -1.65
N PRO A 68 -16.18 -2.21 -2.77
CA PRO A 68 -16.81 -3.52 -2.76
C PRO A 68 -16.10 -4.52 -1.82
N LYS A 69 -16.85 -5.50 -1.30
CA LYS A 69 -16.27 -6.58 -0.48
C LYS A 69 -15.19 -7.32 -1.28
N GLY A 70 -14.10 -7.68 -0.60
CA GLY A 70 -12.96 -8.35 -1.23
C GLY A 70 -11.98 -7.40 -1.95
N VAL A 71 -12.28 -6.10 -2.02
CA VAL A 71 -11.38 -5.08 -2.59
C VAL A 71 -10.76 -4.28 -1.45
N ILE A 72 -9.46 -4.06 -1.57
CA ILE A 72 -8.65 -3.24 -0.68
C ILE A 72 -8.07 -2.10 -1.52
N LEU A 73 -8.31 -0.87 -1.10
CA LEU A 73 -7.74 0.30 -1.73
C LEU A 73 -6.71 0.92 -0.80
N LEU A 74 -5.42 0.75 -1.12
CA LEU A 74 -4.33 1.41 -0.41
C LEU A 74 -4.05 2.75 -1.08
N ARG A 75 -3.98 3.83 -0.28
CA ARG A 75 -3.69 5.18 -0.77
C ARG A 75 -2.25 5.53 -0.43
N ILE A 76 -1.44 5.70 -1.48
CA ILE A 76 -0.06 6.14 -1.40
C ILE A 76 0.00 7.63 -1.68
N ILE A 77 0.53 8.39 -0.72
CA ILE A 77 0.55 9.85 -0.75
C ILE A 77 2.01 10.30 -0.57
N PRO A 78 2.82 10.31 -1.64
CA PRO A 78 4.19 10.81 -1.57
C PRO A 78 4.21 12.30 -1.28
N THR A 79 5.35 12.73 -0.75
CA THR A 79 5.65 14.15 -0.49
C THR A 79 6.96 14.52 -1.18
N ALA A 80 7.22 15.83 -1.33
CA ALA A 80 8.42 16.34 -1.99
C ALA A 80 9.75 16.00 -1.29
N VAL A 81 9.70 15.48 -0.05
CA VAL A 81 10.89 15.11 0.74
C VAL A 81 11.26 13.63 0.62
N HIS A 82 10.39 12.80 0.05
CA HIS A 82 10.73 11.41 -0.24
C HIS A 82 11.83 11.36 -1.30
N THR A 83 12.68 10.35 -1.20
CA THR A 83 13.76 10.07 -2.13
C THR A 83 13.37 8.91 -3.06
N LEU A 84 14.09 8.74 -4.17
CA LEU A 84 13.90 7.56 -5.04
C LEU A 84 14.22 6.25 -4.31
N ALA A 85 15.08 6.28 -3.28
CA ALA A 85 15.33 5.12 -2.43
C ALA A 85 14.10 4.77 -1.57
N ASP A 86 13.38 5.76 -1.06
CA ASP A 86 12.11 5.54 -0.34
C ASP A 86 11.04 4.96 -1.27
N VAL A 87 11.03 5.40 -2.54
CA VAL A 87 10.15 4.83 -3.58
C VAL A 87 10.45 3.36 -3.79
N GLU A 88 11.71 3.01 -4.05
CA GLU A 88 12.10 1.62 -4.29
C GLU A 88 11.83 0.73 -3.06
N ARG A 89 12.15 1.21 -1.85
CA ARG A 89 11.80 0.53 -0.60
C ARG A 89 10.30 0.28 -0.49
N THR A 90 9.49 1.27 -0.87
CA THR A 90 8.03 1.15 -0.84
C THR A 90 7.56 0.05 -1.79
N LEU A 91 8.06 0.06 -3.02
CA LEU A 91 7.67 -0.89 -4.04
C LEU A 91 8.07 -2.33 -3.66
N GLN A 92 9.28 -2.54 -3.14
CA GLN A 92 9.75 -3.85 -2.66
C GLN A 92 8.91 -4.39 -1.50
N ALA A 93 8.51 -3.53 -0.57
CA ALA A 93 7.63 -3.94 0.51
C ALA A 93 6.25 -4.35 -0.01
N PHE A 94 5.72 -3.62 -1.00
CA PHE A 94 4.47 -3.99 -1.66
C PHE A 94 4.56 -5.36 -2.34
N ASP A 95 5.68 -5.66 -3.01
CA ASP A 95 5.95 -6.97 -3.60
C ASP A 95 5.93 -8.07 -2.53
N ALA A 96 6.60 -7.83 -1.40
CA ALA A 96 6.69 -8.79 -0.31
C ALA A 96 5.33 -9.04 0.36
N VAL A 97 4.52 -8.01 0.63
CA VAL A 97 3.19 -8.21 1.23
C VAL A 97 2.20 -8.79 0.23
N ALA A 98 2.32 -8.49 -1.06
CA ALA A 98 1.49 -9.10 -2.09
C ALA A 98 1.74 -10.62 -2.16
N GLU A 99 2.99 -11.06 -2.02
CA GLU A 99 3.33 -12.48 -1.96
C GLU A 99 2.80 -13.15 -0.67
N LYS A 100 2.96 -12.49 0.49
CA LYS A 100 2.38 -12.97 1.76
C LYS A 100 0.85 -13.10 1.71
N LEU A 101 0.19 -12.17 1.03
CA LEU A 101 -1.25 -12.22 0.79
C LEU A 101 -1.63 -13.39 -0.11
N LYS A 102 -0.96 -13.56 -1.26
CA LYS A 102 -1.21 -14.67 -2.20
C LYS A 102 -0.97 -16.06 -1.58
N SER A 103 0.07 -16.18 -0.76
CA SER A 103 0.40 -17.41 -0.04
C SER A 103 -0.53 -17.72 1.15
N GLY A 104 -1.45 -16.81 1.49
CA GLY A 104 -2.40 -16.99 2.58
C GLY A 104 -1.80 -16.81 3.98
N ILE A 105 -0.60 -16.23 4.09
CA ILE A 105 0.04 -15.98 5.41
C ILE A 105 -0.86 -15.10 6.29
N TYR A 106 -1.48 -14.07 5.70
CA TYR A 106 -2.35 -13.17 6.46
C TYR A 106 -3.71 -13.77 6.84
N ALA A 107 -4.19 -14.78 6.11
CA ALA A 107 -5.41 -15.50 6.47
C ALA A 107 -5.23 -16.35 7.73
N ASN A 108 -4.02 -16.89 7.92
CA ASN A 108 -3.65 -17.78 9.03
C ASN A 108 -3.18 -17.03 10.29
N GLN A 109 -2.98 -15.71 10.20
CA GLN A 109 -2.62 -14.88 11.34
C GLN A 109 -3.89 -14.47 12.11
N THR A 110 -4.27 -15.30 13.09
CA THR A 110 -5.29 -14.99 14.08
C THR A 110 -4.74 -13.97 15.08
N GLY A 111 -4.66 -12.69 14.72
CA GLY A 111 -3.82 -11.79 15.52
C GLY A 111 -4.17 -10.31 15.48
N VAL A 112 -5.41 -9.94 15.86
CA VAL A 112 -5.72 -8.60 16.40
C VAL A 112 -6.90 -8.61 17.38
N LEU A 113 -7.85 -9.55 17.27
CA LEU A 113 -9.01 -9.58 18.17
C LEU A 113 -8.64 -9.79 19.65
N GLU A 114 -7.53 -10.48 19.96
CA GLU A 114 -7.10 -10.73 21.34
C GLU A 114 -6.37 -9.53 21.98
N SER A 115 -5.69 -8.68 21.21
CA SER A 115 -4.93 -7.55 21.77
C SER A 115 -5.75 -6.26 21.94
N VAL A 116 -6.90 -6.17 21.28
CA VAL A 116 -7.81 -5.00 21.36
C VAL A 116 -8.94 -5.24 22.37
N MET A 117 -9.16 -6.48 22.80
CA MET A 117 -10.14 -6.85 23.84
C MET A 117 -9.51 -7.17 25.21
N ALA A 118 -8.21 -6.94 25.38
CA ALA A 118 -7.49 -7.07 26.65
C ALA A 118 -7.31 -5.71 27.35
#